data_AF-A0A387H5A3-F1
#
_entry.id   AF-A0A387H5A3-F1
#
_cell.length_a   1.000
_cell.length_b   1.000
_cell.length_c   1.000
_cell.angle_alpha   90.00
_cell.angle_beta   90.00
_cell.angle_gamma   90.00
#
_symmetry.space_group_name_H-M   'P 1'
#
loop_
_entity.id
_entity.type
_entity.pdbx_description
1 polymer ?
#
loop_
_entity_poly.entity_id
_entity_poly.type
_entity_poly.pdbx_seq_one_letter_code
_entity_poly.pdbx_strand_id
1 'polypeptide(L)'
;MPIKKSSASDVFQRKISDFCDMRLKPLLQPRSFENIKGFMIGLIVFQSRPPLRAGRVDWQEIASLCGMDEEMSPELKRAAQPGFDAILRWLGAAKTSTARKLPVAAKRPLRVPAKPISAQPLRRLAS
;
A
#
# COMPACT_ATOMS: atom_id res chain seq x y z
N MET A 1 -2.37 10.46 -29.65
CA MET A 1 -3.11 9.48 -28.83
C MET A 1 -3.28 10.06 -27.43
N PRO A 2 -4.50 10.38 -26.94
CA PRO A 2 -4.65 10.85 -25.57
C PRO A 2 -4.52 9.65 -24.63
N ILE A 3 -3.43 9.63 -23.85
CA ILE A 3 -3.23 8.66 -22.79
C ILE A 3 -4.34 8.94 -21.76
N LYS A 4 -5.31 8.03 -21.63
CA LYS A 4 -6.33 8.10 -20.57
C LYS A 4 -5.58 8.08 -19.24
N LYS A 5 -5.47 9.24 -18.58
CA LYS A 5 -4.96 9.34 -17.22
C LYS A 5 -5.89 8.55 -16.32
N SER A 6 -5.41 7.39 -15.88
CA SER A 6 -6.12 6.59 -14.88
C SER A 6 -6.14 7.41 -13.60
N SER A 7 -7.31 7.93 -13.23
CA SER A 7 -7.50 8.75 -12.03
C SER A 7 -6.93 8.09 -10.77
N ALA A 8 -6.87 6.75 -10.73
CA ALA A 8 -6.24 5.99 -9.68
C ALA A 8 -4.71 6.19 -9.60
N SER A 9 -4.02 6.33 -10.74
CA SER A 9 -2.57 6.62 -10.79
C SER A 9 -2.28 8.04 -10.31
N ASP A 10 -3.06 9.05 -10.73
CA ASP A 10 -2.89 10.43 -10.29
C ASP A 10 -3.12 10.58 -8.77
N VAL A 11 -4.17 9.92 -8.24
CA VAL A 11 -4.44 9.90 -6.80
C VAL A 11 -3.31 9.21 -6.04
N PHE A 12 -2.76 8.10 -6.56
CA PHE A 12 -1.67 7.40 -5.91
C PHE A 12 -0.36 8.18 -5.95
N GLN A 13 -0.05 8.86 -7.06
CA GLN A 13 1.10 9.77 -7.16
C GLN A 13 1.03 10.88 -6.12
N ARG A 14 -0.14 11.51 -5.92
CA ARG A 14 -0.33 12.53 -4.88
C ARG A 14 -0.04 11.98 -3.49
N LYS A 15 -0.58 10.80 -3.16
CA LYS A 15 -0.31 10.13 -1.87
C LYS A 15 1.18 9.86 -1.65
N ILE A 16 1.90 9.44 -2.69
CA ILE A 16 3.34 9.19 -2.61
C ILE A 16 4.11 10.51 -2.49
N SER A 17 3.69 11.56 -3.18
CA SER A 17 4.26 12.90 -3.03
C SER A 17 4.11 13.39 -1.58
N ASP A 18 2.89 13.37 -1.04
CA ASP A 18 2.60 13.80 0.34
C ASP A 18 3.40 12.99 1.37
N PHE A 19 3.52 11.68 1.13
CA PHE A 19 4.35 10.80 1.94
C PHE A 19 5.82 11.22 1.92
N CYS A 20 6.38 11.52 0.74
CA CYS A 20 7.77 11.97 0.61
C CYS A 20 7.97 13.29 1.36
N ASP A 21 7.07 14.26 1.16
CA ASP A 21 7.15 15.57 1.84
C ASP A 21 7.10 15.44 3.37
N MET A 22 6.28 14.54 3.91
CA MET A 22 6.17 14.34 5.37
C MET A 22 7.31 13.51 5.97
N ARG A 23 7.81 12.48 5.26
CA ARG A 23 8.70 11.47 5.84
C ARG A 23 10.14 11.57 5.40
N LEU A 24 10.40 12.03 4.19
CA LEU A 24 11.73 12.02 3.59
C LEU A 24 12.36 13.41 3.56
N LYS A 25 11.55 14.45 3.34
CA LYS A 25 12.00 15.84 3.32
C LYS A 25 12.79 16.27 4.57
N PRO A 26 12.42 15.88 5.80
CA PRO A 26 13.18 16.24 6.99
C PRO A 26 14.55 15.54 7.11
N LEU A 27 14.79 14.48 6.34
CA LEU A 27 15.96 13.60 6.46
C LEU A 27 17.00 13.80 5.35
N LEU A 28 16.70 14.63 4.36
CA LEU A 28 17.45 14.73 3.11
C LEU A 28 17.78 16.16 2.76
N GLN A 29 18.91 16.35 2.09
CA GLN A 29 19.17 17.61 1.41
C GLN A 29 18.14 17.84 0.29
N PRO A 30 17.83 19.11 -0.07
CA PRO A 30 16.81 19.41 -1.07
C PRO A 30 17.01 18.67 -2.40
N ARG A 31 18.25 18.58 -2.89
CA ARG A 31 18.57 17.87 -4.14
C ARG A 31 18.25 16.38 -4.05
N SER A 32 18.67 15.76 -2.97
CA SER A 32 18.49 14.33 -2.71
C SER A 32 17.02 13.99 -2.49
N PHE A 33 16.29 14.87 -1.80
CA PHE A 33 14.84 14.78 -1.68
C PHE A 33 14.14 14.78 -3.04
N GLU A 34 14.46 15.72 -3.93
CA GLU A 34 13.87 15.77 -5.27
C GLU A 34 14.23 14.53 -6.09
N ASN A 35 15.46 14.03 -5.99
CA ASN A 35 15.89 12.82 -6.71
C ASN A 35 15.08 11.58 -6.29
N ILE A 36 14.98 11.30 -4.98
CA ILE A 36 14.26 10.10 -4.51
C ILE A 36 12.74 10.23 -4.71
N LYS A 37 12.18 11.43 -4.54
CA LYS A 37 10.76 11.70 -4.80
C LYS A 37 10.47 11.51 -6.28
N GLY A 38 11.28 12.09 -7.16
CA GLY A 38 11.19 11.91 -8.60
C GLY A 38 11.30 10.44 -9.01
N PHE A 39 12.22 9.70 -8.41
CA PHE A 39 12.37 8.27 -8.62
C PHE A 39 11.08 7.49 -8.25
N MET A 40 10.55 7.70 -7.05
CA MET A 40 9.32 7.02 -6.59
C MET A 40 8.11 7.35 -7.46
N ILE A 41 7.96 8.62 -7.90
CA ILE A 41 6.91 9.02 -8.83
C ILE A 41 7.11 8.38 -10.20
N GLY A 42 8.35 8.32 -10.70
CA GLY A 42 8.71 7.64 -11.93
C GLY A 42 8.28 6.18 -11.95
N LEU A 43 8.50 5.44 -10.85
CA LEU A 43 8.04 4.04 -10.72
C LEU A 43 6.52 3.90 -10.93
N ILE A 44 5.74 4.88 -10.47
CA ILE A 44 4.28 4.88 -10.61
C ILE A 44 3.87 5.21 -12.04
N VAL A 45 4.48 6.25 -12.62
CA VAL A 45 4.19 6.71 -13.99
C VAL A 45 4.49 5.61 -15.00
N PHE A 46 5.66 4.96 -14.87
CA PHE A 46 6.09 3.89 -15.78
C PHE A 46 5.61 2.51 -15.37
N GLN A 47 4.85 2.40 -14.27
CA GLN A 47 4.40 1.14 -13.67
C GLN A 47 5.52 0.10 -13.51
N SER A 48 6.72 0.58 -13.16
CA SER A 48 7.93 -0.22 -13.01
C SER A 48 8.20 -0.56 -11.54
N ARG A 49 8.89 -1.68 -11.32
CA ARG A 49 9.30 -2.09 -9.97
C ARG A 49 10.58 -1.37 -9.57
N PRO A 50 10.76 -1.02 -8.28
CA PRO A 50 12.07 -0.60 -7.79
C PRO A 50 13.09 -1.74 -7.96
N PRO A 51 14.40 -1.44 -8.00
CA PRO A 51 15.46 -2.44 -7.87
C PRO A 51 15.22 -3.35 -6.66
N LEU A 52 15.32 -4.66 -6.88
CA LEU A 52 15.14 -5.66 -5.84
C LEU A 52 16.36 -6.57 -5.76
N ARG A 53 16.85 -6.80 -4.54
CA ARG A 53 17.91 -7.77 -4.21
C ARG A 53 17.34 -8.78 -3.22
N ALA A 54 17.36 -10.05 -3.58
CA ALA A 54 16.76 -11.14 -2.80
C ALA A 54 15.30 -10.86 -2.36
N GLY A 55 14.50 -10.25 -3.25
CA GLY A 55 13.09 -9.94 -3.01
C GLY A 55 12.83 -8.73 -2.10
N ARG A 56 13.87 -8.00 -1.67
CA ARG A 56 13.77 -6.76 -0.90
C ARG A 56 14.27 -5.58 -1.72
N VAL A 57 13.88 -4.38 -1.32
CA VAL A 57 14.36 -3.13 -1.92
C VAL A 57 15.89 -3.11 -1.92
N ASP A 58 16.49 -2.96 -3.10
CA ASP A 58 17.93 -2.82 -3.25
C ASP A 58 18.33 -1.37 -3.02
N TRP A 59 18.63 -1.06 -1.76
CA TRP A 59 18.99 0.29 -1.34
C TRP A 59 20.27 0.80 -1.98
N GLN A 60 21.21 -0.09 -2.30
CA GLN A 60 22.47 0.31 -2.93
C GLN A 60 22.20 0.80 -4.36
N GLU A 61 21.43 0.02 -5.13
CA GLU A 61 21.08 0.40 -6.50
C GLU A 61 20.23 1.68 -6.53
N ILE A 62 19.29 1.83 -5.59
CA ILE A 62 18.50 3.07 -5.48
C ILE A 62 19.39 4.27 -5.15
N ALA A 63 20.38 4.11 -4.26
CA ALA A 63 21.31 5.17 -3.93
C ALA A 63 22.07 5.65 -5.18
N SER A 64 22.58 4.69 -5.96
CA SER A 64 23.31 4.97 -7.20
C SER A 64 22.43 5.64 -8.26
N LEU A 65 21.21 5.12 -8.48
CA LEU A 65 20.25 5.70 -9.44
C LEU A 65 19.79 7.11 -9.05
N CYS A 66 19.72 7.39 -7.74
CA CYS A 66 19.31 8.69 -7.22
C CYS A 66 20.51 9.62 -6.92
N GLY A 67 21.75 9.17 -7.08
CA GLY A 67 22.97 9.93 -6.76
C GLY A 67 23.06 10.34 -5.29
N MET A 68 22.73 9.44 -4.36
CA MET A 68 22.62 9.68 -2.91
C MET A 68 23.28 8.56 -2.09
N ASP A 69 24.37 7.98 -2.60
CA ASP A 69 25.17 6.94 -1.94
C ASP A 69 25.58 7.32 -0.51
N GLU A 70 25.95 8.58 -0.28
CA GLU A 70 26.41 9.08 1.03
C GLU A 70 25.26 9.41 1.99
N GLU A 71 24.03 9.63 1.49
CA GLU A 71 22.85 10.02 2.29
C GLU A 71 21.97 8.82 2.67
N MET A 72 22.32 7.60 2.24
CA MET A 72 21.56 6.37 2.50
C MET A 72 21.70 5.84 3.94
N SER A 73 21.23 6.63 4.90
CA SER A 73 21.22 6.29 6.32
C SER A 73 20.20 5.19 6.67
N PRO A 74 20.39 4.44 7.77
CA PRO A 74 19.40 3.48 8.26
C PRO A 74 18.03 4.12 8.57
N GLU A 75 18.03 5.36 9.06
CA GLU A 75 16.81 6.11 9.34
C GLU A 75 16.04 6.42 8.06
N LEU A 76 16.72 6.90 7.02
CA LEU A 76 16.12 7.16 5.72
C LEU A 76 15.53 5.87 5.11
N LYS A 77 16.28 4.77 5.13
CA LYS A 77 15.82 3.46 4.63
C LYS A 77 14.53 3.02 5.34
N ARG A 78 14.47 3.16 6.67
CA ARG A 78 13.28 2.84 7.47
C ARG A 78 12.11 3.78 7.16
N ALA A 79 12.38 5.07 6.97
CA ALA A 79 11.36 6.06 6.62
C ALA A 79 10.80 5.84 5.22
N ALA A 80 11.63 5.44 4.25
CA ALA A 80 11.26 5.25 2.85
C ALA A 80 10.62 3.89 2.54
N GLN A 81 10.97 2.84 3.29
CA GLN A 81 10.49 1.47 3.08
C GLN A 81 8.95 1.37 2.90
N PRO A 82 8.10 2.03 3.73
CA PRO A 82 6.65 1.98 3.55
C PRO A 82 6.16 2.52 2.20
N GLY A 83 6.87 3.51 1.64
CA GLY A 83 6.53 4.05 0.33
C GLY A 83 6.84 3.07 -0.81
N PHE A 84 7.99 2.39 -0.74
CA PHE A 84 8.33 1.33 -1.71
C PHE A 84 7.40 0.12 -1.60
N ASP A 85 7.04 -0.29 -0.39
CA ASP A 85 6.07 -1.37 -0.16
C ASP A 85 4.69 -1.01 -0.73
N ALA A 86 4.25 0.23 -0.55
CA ALA A 86 3.01 0.73 -1.12
C ALA A 86 3.03 0.70 -2.66
N ILE A 87 4.14 1.10 -3.28
CA ILE A 87 4.32 1.04 -4.73
C ILE A 87 4.29 -0.41 -5.23
N LEU A 88 5.05 -1.32 -4.62
CA LEU A 88 5.05 -2.75 -4.97
C LEU A 88 3.65 -3.36 -4.89
N ARG A 89 2.90 -3.02 -3.83
CA ARG A 89 1.51 -3.46 -3.64
C ARG A 89 0.58 -2.88 -4.70
N TRP A 90 0.71 -1.59 -5.01
CA TRP A 90 -0.10 -0.92 -6.04
C TRP A 90 0.14 -1.55 -7.42
N LEU A 91 1.40 -1.84 -7.77
CA LEU A 91 1.76 -2.54 -9.01
C LEU A 91 1.17 -3.96 -9.07
N GLY A 92 1.15 -4.68 -7.95
CA GLY A 92 0.49 -5.99 -7.85
C GLY A 92 -1.03 -5.89 -8.01
N ALA A 93 -1.66 -4.93 -7.33
CA ALA A 93 -3.11 -4.70 -7.40
C ALA A 93 -3.57 -4.27 -8.81
N ALA A 94 -2.80 -3.42 -9.49
CA ALA A 94 -3.07 -2.99 -10.85
C ALA A 94 -3.11 -4.16 -11.84
N LYS A 95 -2.18 -5.13 -11.71
CA LYS A 95 -2.17 -6.35 -12.54
C LYS A 95 -3.36 -7.26 -12.27
N THR A 96 -3.84 -7.33 -11.03
CA THR A 96 -5.04 -8.10 -10.69
C THR A 96 -6.35 -7.39 -11.01
N SER A 97 -6.36 -6.06 -11.21
CA SER A 97 -7.58 -5.28 -11.49
C SER A 97 -8.20 -5.63 -12.85
N THR A 98 -7.37 -5.99 -13.84
CA THR A 98 -7.85 -6.52 -15.13
C THR A 98 -8.48 -7.92 -15.00
N ALA A 99 -8.15 -8.66 -13.94
CA ALA A 99 -8.58 -10.06 -13.74
C ALA A 99 -9.59 -10.25 -12.59
N ARG A 100 -9.98 -9.22 -11.83
CA ARG A 100 -10.77 -9.40 -10.60
C ARG A 100 -12.06 -8.60 -10.58
N LYS A 101 -13.05 -9.08 -11.32
CA LYS A 101 -14.43 -9.10 -10.81
C LYS A 101 -14.57 -10.29 -9.87
N LEU A 102 -14.22 -10.16 -8.58
CA LEU A 102 -14.84 -10.96 -7.52
C LEU A 102 -14.73 -10.22 -6.17
N PRO A 103 -15.85 -9.99 -5.46
CA PRO A 103 -15.81 -9.48 -4.10
C PRO A 103 -15.36 -10.61 -3.18
N VAL A 104 -14.16 -10.51 -2.62
CA VAL A 104 -13.82 -11.23 -1.38
C VAL A 104 -14.11 -10.26 -0.24
N ALA A 105 -15.39 -10.18 0.12
CA ALA A 105 -15.78 -9.81 1.47
C ALA A 105 -15.73 -11.09 2.31
N ALA A 106 -15.09 -10.96 3.47
CA ALA A 106 -14.64 -12.04 4.33
C ALA A 106 -15.74 -13.07 4.68
N LYS A 107 -15.36 -14.35 4.64
CA LYS A 107 -16.14 -15.43 5.25
C LYS A 107 -16.18 -15.20 6.76
N ARG A 108 -17.35 -14.80 7.28
CA ARG A 108 -17.76 -15.15 8.65
C ARG A 108 -18.66 -16.39 8.53
N PRO A 109 -18.37 -17.51 9.21
CA PRO A 109 -19.22 -18.69 9.16
C PRO A 109 -20.61 -18.38 9.72
N LEU A 110 -21.64 -18.71 8.94
CA LEU A 110 -23.00 -18.86 9.45
C LEU A 110 -22.99 -19.92 10.56
N ARG A 111 -23.51 -19.58 11.74
CA ARG A 111 -23.86 -20.56 12.77
C ARG A 111 -25.33 -20.44 13.09
N VAL A 112 -26.13 -21.33 12.50
CA VAL A 112 -27.45 -21.78 12.99
C VAL A 112 -27.83 -23.04 12.19
N PRO A 113 -28.73 -23.95 12.65
CA PRO A 113 -29.46 -24.01 13.94
C PRO A 113 -29.56 -25.45 14.55
N ALA A 114 -30.04 -25.58 15.79
CA ALA A 114 -30.83 -26.76 16.21
C ALA A 114 -31.76 -26.42 17.40
N LYS A 115 -33.08 -26.52 17.14
CA LYS A 115 -34.22 -26.56 18.07
C LYS A 115 -34.47 -28.05 18.44
N PRO A 116 -35.19 -28.43 19.53
CA PRO A 116 -36.63 -28.15 19.66
C PRO A 116 -37.21 -27.95 21.09
N ILE A 117 -38.29 -27.14 21.12
CA ILE A 117 -39.59 -27.29 21.81
C ILE A 117 -39.67 -28.09 23.14
N SER A 118 -40.14 -27.43 24.22
CA SER A 118 -41.22 -27.90 25.12
C SER A 118 -41.65 -26.76 26.05
N ALA A 119 -42.80 -26.12 25.78
CA ALA A 119 -44.07 -26.26 26.52
C ALA A 119 -44.15 -25.41 27.82
N GLN A 120 -45.05 -24.41 27.81
CA GLN A 120 -45.56 -23.75 29.02
C GLN A 120 -46.21 -24.77 29.97
N PRO A 121 -46.31 -24.44 31.26
CA PRO A 121 -47.65 -24.26 31.81
C PRO A 121 -47.80 -23.05 32.76
N LEU A 122 -48.91 -22.37 32.52
CA LEU A 122 -49.65 -21.44 33.37
C LEU A 122 -49.85 -21.96 34.81
N ARG A 123 -49.50 -21.19 35.86
CA ARG A 123 -50.20 -21.21 37.16
C ARG A 123 -50.19 -19.84 37.85
N ARG A 124 -51.40 -19.45 38.26
CA ARG A 124 -51.80 -18.29 39.06
C ARG A 124 -51.46 -18.46 40.55
N LEU A 125 -51.72 -17.37 41.29
CA LEU A 125 -51.98 -17.21 42.74
C LEU A 125 -50.75 -16.69 43.51
N ALA A 126 -50.75 -15.42 43.93
CA ALA A 126 -51.47 -14.80 45.05
C ALA A 126 -50.81 -15.11 46.40
N SER A 127 -50.30 -14.06 47.04
CA SER A 127 -50.25 -13.83 48.49
C SER A 127 -49.99 -12.34 48.69
#